data_AF-A0ABC8J8G9-F1
#
_entry.id   AF-A0ABC8J8G9-F1
#
_cell.length_a   1.000
_cell.length_b   1.000
_cell.length_c   1.000
_cell.angle_alpha   90.00
_cell.angle_beta   90.00
_cell.angle_gamma   90.00
#
_symmetry.space_group_name_H-M   'P 1'
#
loop_
_entity.id
_entity.type
_entity.pdbx_description
1 polymer ?
#
loop_
_entity_poly.entity_id
_entity_poly.type
_entity_poly.pdbx_seq_one_letter_code
_entity_poly.pdbx_strand_id
1 'polypeptide(L)'
;MGFISCISLPTICSRIPSTLFSKESTLASLYSKKFALRRVDKPSSLLSLSTTSSMMATPIQASSSSSTIGETSDGLKVQSHVSIGANDLLIVGPGVLGRLVAEKWREEHPDCQIIGQTVTPNHHDELEKLGIKPCLKGTEFDGKFSYVIFCAPPSQSPDYAAELRTAASKWNGEGSFLFTSSSAPFDCFDNGECNEDSPQVPLGKSPRTDVLLKAEQVVLESGGTVLRLAGLYISFLSSTS
;
A
#
# COMPACT_ATOMS: atom_id res chain seq x y z
N MET A 1 -13.04 -9.18 31.63
CA MET A 1 -13.43 -9.54 30.25
C MET A 1 -14.14 -8.34 29.67
N GLY A 2 -13.45 -7.56 28.84
CA GLY A 2 -14.04 -6.42 28.13
C GLY A 2 -14.58 -6.90 26.79
N PHE A 3 -15.83 -6.57 26.48
CA PHE A 3 -16.42 -6.82 25.16
C PHE A 3 -16.02 -5.69 24.23
N ILE A 4 -15.43 -6.02 23.08
CA ILE A 4 -15.24 -5.06 21.99
C ILE A 4 -16.56 -5.01 21.22
N SER A 5 -17.23 -3.87 21.27
CA SER A 5 -18.43 -3.60 20.48
C SER A 5 -18.05 -2.74 19.28
N CYS A 6 -18.15 -3.32 18.08
CA CYS A 6 -18.01 -2.58 16.84
C CYS A 6 -19.37 -2.02 16.43
N ILE A 7 -19.51 -0.70 16.44
CA ILE A 7 -20.69 0.00 15.91
C ILE A 7 -20.32 0.56 14.54
N SER A 8 -20.85 -0.03 13.48
CA SER A 8 -20.71 0.50 12.12
C SER A 8 -21.77 1.59 11.90
N LEU A 9 -21.34 2.84 11.71
CA LEU A 9 -22.19 3.91 11.19
C LEU A 9 -22.02 4.00 9.66
N PRO A 10 -23.09 4.04 8.86
CA PRO A 10 -22.99 4.15 7.41
C PRO A 10 -22.62 5.57 6.98
N THR A 11 -21.53 5.69 6.23
CA THR A 11 -21.11 6.92 5.56
C THR A 11 -22.03 7.22 4.38
N ILE A 12 -22.82 8.30 4.48
CA ILE A 12 -23.65 8.80 3.38
C ILE A 12 -22.77 9.53 2.37
N CYS A 13 -22.79 9.04 1.13
CA CYS A 13 -22.15 9.64 -0.03
C CYS A 13 -22.99 10.84 -0.53
N SER A 14 -22.38 12.03 -0.67
CA SER A 14 -23.07 13.23 -1.15
C SER A 14 -22.61 13.63 -2.55
N ARG A 15 -23.55 13.85 -3.49
CA ARG A 15 -23.30 14.69 -4.68
C ARG A 15 -24.57 15.43 -5.19
N ILE A 16 -24.71 16.71 -4.79
CA ILE A 16 -25.13 17.96 -5.53
C ILE A 16 -26.57 18.04 -6.13
N PRO A 17 -27.21 19.24 -6.37
CA PRO A 17 -27.47 20.43 -5.54
C PRO A 17 -29.00 20.81 -5.49
N SER A 18 -29.45 21.66 -4.56
CA SER A 18 -30.62 22.54 -4.83
C SER A 18 -30.76 23.70 -3.84
N THR A 19 -30.78 24.90 -4.44
CA THR A 19 -31.57 26.11 -4.16
C THR A 19 -31.96 26.51 -2.73
N LEU A 20 -31.46 27.70 -2.36
CA LEU A 20 -32.18 28.81 -1.70
C LEU A 20 -33.13 28.48 -0.55
N PHE A 21 -32.67 28.74 0.68
CA PHE A 21 -33.47 29.51 1.64
C PHE A 21 -32.59 30.20 2.67
N SER A 22 -32.75 31.51 2.77
CA SER A 22 -32.08 32.37 3.76
C SER A 22 -32.69 32.15 5.13
N LYS A 23 -31.85 32.12 6.18
CA LYS A 23 -32.12 32.83 7.43
C LYS A 23 -30.84 33.00 8.26
N GLU A 24 -30.57 34.27 8.46
CA GLU A 24 -29.62 34.94 9.33
C GLU A 24 -29.69 34.41 10.77
N SER A 25 -28.54 34.17 11.40
CA SER A 25 -28.36 34.52 12.82
C SER A 25 -26.89 34.78 13.11
N THR A 26 -26.69 35.96 13.64
CA THR A 26 -25.43 36.61 13.99
C THR A 26 -25.06 36.21 15.41
N LEU A 27 -23.83 35.77 15.67
CA LEU A 27 -23.04 36.28 16.80
C LEU A 27 -21.56 35.91 16.64
N ALA A 28 -20.76 36.96 16.66
CA ALA A 28 -19.32 36.96 16.52
C ALA A 28 -18.63 36.49 17.80
N SER A 29 -17.55 35.73 17.65
CA SER A 29 -16.46 35.72 18.63
C SER A 29 -15.13 35.71 17.89
N LEU A 30 -14.52 36.89 17.86
CA LEU A 30 -13.23 37.17 17.27
C LEU A 30 -12.14 36.67 18.23
N TYR A 31 -11.40 35.64 17.84
CA TYR A 31 -10.04 35.42 18.37
C TYR A 31 -9.04 35.49 17.21
N SER A 32 -8.61 36.71 16.93
CA SER A 32 -7.51 37.01 16.02
C SER A 32 -6.19 36.66 16.69
N LYS A 33 -5.54 35.56 16.28
CA LYS A 33 -4.11 35.34 16.57
C LYS A 33 -3.30 35.89 15.41
N LYS A 34 -2.63 37.00 15.70
CA LYS A 34 -1.75 37.75 14.81
C LYS A 34 -0.53 36.90 14.42
N PHE A 35 -0.29 36.81 13.12
CA PHE A 35 1.01 36.48 12.54
C PHE A 35 2.04 37.52 12.98
N ALA A 36 3.15 37.08 13.58
CA ALA A 36 4.34 37.89 13.81
C ALA A 36 5.49 37.31 13.01
N LEU A 37 5.72 37.90 11.85
CA LEU A 37 6.83 37.67 10.94
C LEU A 37 8.03 38.45 11.49
N ARG A 38 9.06 37.77 12.01
CA ARG A 38 10.35 38.39 12.34
C ARG A 38 11.33 38.10 11.20
N ARG A 39 11.64 39.15 10.44
CA ARG A 39 12.84 39.27 9.61
C ARG A 39 14.07 39.27 10.52
N VAL A 40 15.10 38.53 10.14
CA VAL A 40 16.47 38.75 10.61
C VAL A 40 17.33 39.00 9.39
N ASP A 41 18.08 40.09 9.46
CA ASP A 41 18.89 40.65 8.39
C ASP A 41 20.17 39.86 8.08
N LYS A 42 20.57 40.03 6.83
CA LYS A 42 21.78 39.56 6.14
C LYS A 42 23.04 40.26 6.67
N PRO A 43 24.23 39.66 6.48
CA PRO A 43 25.27 40.43 5.80
C PRO A 43 25.93 39.67 4.65
N SER A 44 26.34 40.48 3.67
CA SER A 44 27.02 40.15 2.43
C SER A 44 28.54 40.07 2.61
N SER A 45 29.19 39.15 1.90
CA SER A 45 30.55 39.38 1.40
C SER A 45 30.74 38.67 0.06
N LEU A 46 31.06 39.48 -0.94
CA LEU A 46 31.45 39.12 -2.31
C LEU A 46 32.93 38.77 -2.33
N LEU A 47 33.32 37.72 -3.04
CA LEU A 47 34.58 37.66 -3.78
C LEU A 47 34.37 36.83 -5.06
N SER A 48 34.63 37.47 -6.19
CA SER A 48 34.74 36.85 -7.51
C SER A 48 36.20 36.46 -7.77
N LEU A 49 36.42 35.42 -8.57
CA LEU A 49 37.20 35.53 -9.81
C LEU A 49 37.01 34.30 -10.70
N SER A 50 36.75 34.58 -11.97
CA SER A 50 36.74 33.68 -13.13
C SER A 50 38.13 33.11 -13.44
N THR A 51 38.20 32.04 -14.26
CA THR A 51 39.08 31.92 -15.46
C THR A 51 38.75 30.66 -16.31
N THR A 52 38.15 30.92 -17.48
CA THR A 52 38.33 30.36 -18.86
C THR A 52 38.54 28.86 -19.21
N SER A 53 37.65 28.39 -20.11
CA SER A 53 37.87 27.87 -21.49
C SER A 53 38.68 26.58 -21.76
N SER A 54 38.07 25.60 -22.46
CA SER A 54 38.34 25.39 -23.90
C SER A 54 37.31 24.45 -24.56
N MET A 55 37.03 24.71 -25.83
CA MET A 55 36.23 23.91 -26.76
C MET A 55 37.14 23.00 -27.59
N MET A 56 36.62 21.87 -28.08
CA MET A 56 36.95 21.33 -29.42
C MET A 56 35.84 20.39 -29.91
N ALA A 57 35.61 20.37 -31.22
CA ALA A 57 34.60 19.60 -31.93
C ALA A 57 35.20 18.83 -33.13
N THR A 58 34.69 17.61 -33.38
CA THR A 58 34.58 16.84 -34.66
C THR A 58 35.88 16.39 -35.39
N PRO A 59 35.89 15.36 -36.29
CA PRO A 59 34.76 14.78 -37.07
C PRO A 59 34.71 13.23 -37.25
N ILE A 60 33.70 12.85 -38.04
CA ILE A 60 33.18 11.55 -38.53
C ILE A 60 34.20 10.61 -39.18
N GLN A 61 34.02 9.28 -39.01
CA GLN A 61 34.32 8.30 -40.05
C GLN A 61 33.45 7.03 -39.93
N ALA A 62 32.81 6.64 -41.04
CA ALA A 62 32.07 5.40 -41.22
C ALA A 62 32.98 4.29 -41.76
N SER A 63 32.68 3.03 -41.44
CA SER A 63 33.06 1.85 -42.24
C SER A 63 32.16 0.67 -41.92
N SER A 64 31.73 0.00 -42.98
CA SER A 64 30.75 -1.09 -43.06
C SER A 64 31.38 -2.48 -42.92
N SER A 65 30.51 -3.51 -42.91
CA SER A 65 30.73 -4.96 -43.13
C SER A 65 31.02 -5.82 -41.88
N SER A 66 30.62 -7.08 -41.73
CA SER A 66 29.70 -8.02 -42.42
C SER A 66 29.76 -9.36 -41.66
N SER A 67 28.60 -10.02 -41.44
CA SER A 67 28.41 -11.45 -41.07
C SER A 67 29.03 -11.91 -39.73
N THR A 68 28.50 -12.84 -38.93
CA THR A 68 27.83 -14.12 -39.19
C THR A 68 27.03 -14.53 -37.94
N ILE A 69 25.92 -15.25 -38.19
CA ILE A 69 25.36 -16.37 -37.40
C ILE A 69 25.22 -16.15 -35.89
N GLY A 70 23.96 -15.96 -35.49
CA GLY A 70 23.47 -16.20 -34.14
C GLY A 70 21.96 -16.16 -34.19
N GLU A 71 21.34 -17.26 -34.63
CA GLU A 71 19.96 -17.59 -34.24
C GLU A 71 19.94 -17.63 -32.72
N THR A 72 19.73 -16.47 -32.12
CA THR A 72 19.28 -16.39 -30.75
C THR A 72 17.85 -16.87 -30.80
N SER A 73 17.66 -18.10 -30.31
CA SER A 73 16.35 -18.58 -29.90
C SER A 73 15.69 -17.46 -29.11
N ASP A 74 14.74 -16.79 -29.76
CA ASP A 74 13.86 -15.81 -29.14
C ASP A 74 13.19 -16.59 -28.02
N GLY A 75 13.77 -16.45 -26.83
CA GLY A 75 13.28 -17.04 -25.61
C GLY A 75 11.94 -16.39 -25.42
N LEU A 76 10.91 -17.09 -25.93
CA LEU A 76 9.54 -16.67 -25.99
C LEU A 76 9.18 -16.28 -24.56
N LYS A 77 9.31 -14.98 -24.31
CA LYS A 77 9.04 -14.37 -23.03
C LYS A 77 7.53 -14.40 -23.02
N VAL A 78 6.99 -15.54 -22.57
CA VAL A 78 5.57 -15.72 -22.30
C VAL A 78 5.28 -14.71 -21.20
N GLN A 79 5.05 -13.47 -21.61
CA GLN A 79 4.30 -12.51 -20.82
C GLN A 79 2.93 -13.14 -20.76
N SER A 80 2.73 -13.96 -19.72
CA SER A 80 1.42 -14.44 -19.34
C SER A 80 0.63 -13.19 -18.98
N HIS A 81 -0.04 -12.64 -19.97
CA HIS A 81 -0.82 -11.43 -19.85
C HIS A 81 -2.02 -11.78 -18.98
N VAL A 82 -1.99 -11.40 -17.70
CA VAL A 82 -3.07 -11.70 -16.77
C VAL A 82 -4.13 -10.62 -16.95
N SER A 83 -5.19 -10.92 -17.70
CA SER A 83 -6.37 -10.05 -17.75
C SER A 83 -7.06 -10.05 -16.39
N ILE A 84 -7.23 -8.86 -15.81
CA ILE A 84 -7.84 -8.67 -14.48
C ILE A 84 -9.35 -8.44 -14.65
N GLY A 85 -10.15 -9.32 -14.05
CA GLY A 85 -11.61 -9.21 -13.94
C GLY A 85 -12.06 -8.28 -12.81
N ALA A 86 -13.35 -7.93 -12.81
CA ALA A 86 -13.90 -6.94 -11.88
C ALA A 86 -13.82 -7.35 -10.39
N ASN A 87 -13.90 -8.65 -10.11
CA ASN A 87 -13.84 -9.22 -8.75
C ASN A 87 -12.52 -9.96 -8.47
N ASP A 88 -11.53 -9.80 -9.35
CA ASP A 88 -10.23 -10.44 -9.16
C ASP A 88 -9.53 -9.80 -7.96
N LEU A 89 -8.92 -10.65 -7.14
CA LEU A 89 -8.33 -10.27 -5.86
C LEU A 89 -6.82 -10.48 -5.90
N LEU A 90 -6.06 -9.44 -5.57
CA LEU A 90 -4.63 -9.54 -5.31
C LEU A 90 -4.38 -9.66 -3.80
N ILE A 91 -3.70 -10.73 -3.40
CA ILE A 91 -3.24 -10.96 -2.02
C ILE A 91 -1.72 -10.85 -1.99
N VAL A 92 -1.20 -9.79 -1.38
CA VAL A 92 0.25 -9.63 -1.16
C VAL A 92 0.64 -10.32 0.15
N GLY A 93 1.44 -11.38 0.05
CA GLY A 93 1.80 -12.24 1.18
C GLY A 93 0.66 -13.17 1.61
N PRO A 94 0.26 -14.16 0.77
CA PRO A 94 -0.80 -15.13 1.08
C PRO A 94 -0.34 -16.19 2.10
N GLY A 95 -0.04 -15.74 3.33
CA GLY A 95 0.19 -16.60 4.49
C GLY A 95 -1.12 -17.22 4.99
N VAL A 96 -1.17 -17.59 6.28
CA VAL A 96 -2.37 -18.21 6.88
C VAL A 96 -3.63 -17.38 6.66
N LEU A 97 -3.60 -16.09 7.04
CA LEU A 97 -4.77 -15.20 6.87
C LEU A 97 -5.15 -15.01 5.41
N GLY A 98 -4.18 -14.76 4.53
CA GLY A 98 -4.44 -14.57 3.10
C GLY A 98 -5.05 -15.81 2.43
N ARG A 99 -4.66 -17.02 2.84
CA ARG A 99 -5.27 -18.27 2.36
C ARG A 99 -6.74 -18.39 2.78
N LEU A 100 -7.07 -18.03 4.03
CA LEU A 100 -8.45 -18.03 4.53
C LEU A 100 -9.32 -16.98 3.82
N VAL A 101 -8.77 -15.79 3.57
CA VAL A 101 -9.45 -14.74 2.79
C VAL A 101 -9.73 -15.26 1.37
N ALA A 102 -8.75 -15.91 0.73
CA ALA A 102 -8.93 -16.44 -0.62
C ALA A 102 -10.04 -17.50 -0.70
N GLU A 103 -10.09 -18.41 0.28
CA GLU A 103 -11.14 -19.43 0.37
C GLU A 103 -12.53 -18.79 0.45
N LYS A 104 -12.72 -17.83 1.37
CA LYS A 104 -13.99 -17.12 1.54
C LYS A 104 -14.35 -16.26 0.34
N TRP A 105 -13.38 -15.57 -0.25
CA TRP A 105 -13.61 -14.73 -1.42
C TRP A 105 -14.12 -15.54 -2.62
N ARG A 106 -13.58 -16.74 -2.83
CA ARG A 106 -14.04 -17.63 -3.90
C ARG A 106 -15.43 -18.21 -3.66
N GLU A 107 -15.83 -18.45 -2.40
CA GLU A 107 -17.20 -18.86 -2.08
C GLU A 107 -18.21 -17.78 -2.52
N GLU A 108 -17.87 -16.50 -2.33
CA GLU A 108 -18.73 -15.36 -2.70
C GLU A 108 -18.60 -14.97 -4.19
N HIS A 109 -17.43 -15.21 -4.79
CA HIS A 109 -17.11 -14.87 -6.19
C HIS A 109 -16.50 -16.08 -6.93
N PRO A 110 -17.30 -17.08 -7.36
CA PRO A 110 -16.78 -18.33 -7.92
C PRO A 110 -15.95 -18.18 -9.19
N ASP A 111 -16.25 -17.18 -10.03
CA ASP A 111 -15.58 -16.95 -11.31
C ASP A 111 -14.36 -16.01 -11.19
N CYS A 112 -14.02 -15.54 -9.99
CA CYS A 112 -12.90 -14.63 -9.80
C CYS A 112 -11.54 -15.34 -9.89
N GLN A 113 -10.53 -14.59 -10.27
CA GLN A 113 -9.15 -15.00 -10.12
C GLN A 113 -8.56 -14.42 -8.84
N ILE A 114 -7.90 -15.27 -8.06
CA ILE A 114 -7.17 -14.85 -6.87
C ILE A 114 -5.69 -15.01 -7.15
N ILE A 115 -4.96 -13.89 -7.11
CA ILE A 115 -3.52 -13.84 -7.32
C ILE A 115 -2.81 -13.72 -5.98
N GLY A 116 -1.89 -14.63 -5.70
CA GLY A 116 -1.07 -14.64 -4.49
C GLY A 116 0.36 -14.18 -4.76
N GLN A 117 0.69 -12.94 -4.40
CA GLN A 117 2.05 -12.44 -4.58
C GLN A 117 2.96 -12.83 -3.41
N THR A 118 4.06 -13.51 -3.71
CA THR A 118 5.07 -13.94 -2.72
C THR A 118 6.46 -13.38 -3.03
N VAL A 119 7.35 -13.39 -2.03
CA VAL A 119 8.77 -13.04 -2.24
C VAL A 119 9.54 -14.20 -2.84
N THR A 120 9.21 -15.43 -2.46
CA THR A 120 9.88 -16.67 -2.90
C THR A 120 8.87 -17.67 -3.48
N PRO A 121 9.31 -18.62 -4.32
CA PRO A 121 8.42 -19.62 -4.90
C PRO A 121 8.08 -20.79 -3.94
N ASN A 122 8.63 -20.82 -2.73
CA ASN A 122 8.63 -21.99 -1.84
C ASN A 122 7.25 -22.59 -1.53
N HIS A 123 6.18 -21.77 -1.58
CA HIS A 123 4.82 -22.21 -1.27
C HIS A 123 3.88 -22.15 -2.47
N HIS A 124 4.40 -21.99 -3.69
CA HIS A 124 3.57 -21.87 -4.90
C HIS A 124 2.68 -23.10 -5.12
N ASP A 125 3.24 -24.30 -5.02
CA ASP A 125 2.48 -25.56 -5.16
C ASP A 125 1.31 -25.67 -4.16
N GLU A 126 1.50 -25.18 -2.93
CA GLU A 126 0.43 -25.15 -1.92
C GLU A 126 -0.66 -24.13 -2.27
N LEU A 127 -0.26 -22.96 -2.78
CA LEU A 127 -1.19 -21.90 -3.18
C LEU A 127 -2.03 -22.35 -4.37
N GLU A 128 -1.43 -22.99 -5.37
CA GLU A 128 -2.12 -23.50 -6.55
C GLU A 128 -3.18 -24.54 -6.18
N LYS A 129 -2.86 -25.46 -5.27
CA LYS A 129 -3.83 -26.45 -4.75
C LYS A 129 -5.01 -25.80 -4.05
N LEU A 130 -4.82 -24.62 -3.46
CA LEU A 130 -5.87 -23.83 -2.83
C LEU A 130 -6.60 -22.92 -3.82
N GLY A 131 -6.33 -23.01 -5.12
CA GLY A 131 -6.94 -22.19 -6.16
C GLY A 131 -6.46 -20.74 -6.16
N ILE A 132 -5.29 -20.47 -5.57
CA ILE A 132 -4.62 -19.16 -5.60
C ILE A 132 -3.52 -19.25 -6.66
N LYS A 133 -3.54 -18.38 -7.68
CA LYS A 133 -2.50 -18.33 -8.70
C LYS A 133 -1.28 -17.59 -8.14
N PRO A 134 -0.16 -18.25 -7.87
CA PRO A 134 0.99 -17.59 -7.28
C PRO A 134 1.72 -16.72 -8.30
N CYS A 135 2.29 -15.62 -7.83
CA CYS A 135 3.23 -14.82 -8.61
C CYS A 135 4.37 -14.32 -7.72
N LEU A 136 5.52 -14.03 -8.32
CA LEU A 136 6.62 -13.43 -7.57
C LEU A 136 6.42 -11.92 -7.45
N LYS A 137 7.04 -11.33 -6.43
CA LYS A 137 7.18 -9.88 -6.34
C LYS A 137 7.90 -9.34 -7.57
N GLY A 138 7.40 -8.23 -8.10
CA GLY A 138 7.89 -7.64 -9.35
C GLY A 138 7.21 -8.17 -10.60
N THR A 139 6.27 -9.12 -10.49
CA THR A 139 5.35 -9.44 -11.58
C THR A 139 4.52 -8.19 -11.90
N GLU A 140 4.58 -7.81 -13.16
CA GLU A 140 3.73 -6.78 -13.76
C GLU A 140 2.40 -7.40 -14.20
N PHE A 141 1.34 -6.61 -14.12
CA PHE A 141 0.01 -7.02 -14.56
C PHE A 141 -0.52 -6.02 -15.57
N ASP A 142 -1.30 -6.52 -16.52
CA ASP A 142 -1.89 -5.69 -17.57
C ASP A 142 -3.20 -5.08 -17.09
N GLY A 143 -3.08 -4.25 -16.05
CA GLY A 143 -4.19 -3.58 -15.39
C GLY A 143 -3.96 -3.41 -13.90
N LYS A 144 -5.02 -3.01 -13.22
CA LYS A 144 -5.08 -2.84 -11.77
C LYS A 144 -6.27 -3.59 -11.21
N PHE A 145 -6.14 -4.07 -9.98
CA PHE A 145 -7.17 -4.81 -9.28
C PHE A 145 -8.15 -3.86 -8.59
N SER A 146 -9.43 -4.23 -8.55
CA SER A 146 -10.44 -3.60 -7.68
C SER A 146 -10.25 -3.97 -6.22
N TYR A 147 -9.68 -5.16 -5.95
CA TYR A 147 -9.48 -5.64 -4.60
C TYR A 147 -8.01 -6.01 -4.39
N VAL A 148 -7.37 -5.33 -3.46
CA VAL A 148 -5.98 -5.60 -3.06
C VAL A 148 -5.95 -5.73 -1.54
N ILE A 149 -5.44 -6.84 -1.04
CA ILE A 149 -5.16 -7.03 0.38
C ILE A 149 -3.67 -7.25 0.61
N PHE A 150 -3.10 -6.51 1.56
CA PHE A 150 -1.71 -6.65 1.96
C PHE A 150 -1.61 -7.33 3.32
N CYS A 151 -1.09 -8.56 3.32
CA CYS A 151 -0.94 -9.43 4.49
C CYS A 151 0.51 -9.87 4.74
N ALA A 152 1.47 -9.42 3.94
CA ALA A 152 2.87 -9.77 4.14
C ALA A 152 3.40 -9.16 5.45
N PRO A 153 4.16 -9.91 6.27
CA PRO A 153 4.72 -9.37 7.51
C PRO A 153 5.87 -8.39 7.23
N PRO A 154 6.12 -7.41 8.12
CA PRO A 154 7.20 -6.43 7.97
C PRO A 154 8.61 -7.04 8.02
N SER A 155 8.77 -8.23 8.59
CA SER A 155 10.07 -8.89 8.77
C SER A 155 10.81 -9.21 7.46
N GLN A 156 10.11 -9.22 6.33
CA GLN A 156 10.66 -9.60 5.03
C GLN A 156 10.99 -8.40 4.12
N SER A 157 10.90 -7.16 4.62
CA SER A 157 11.24 -5.97 3.85
C SER A 157 12.06 -4.96 4.64
N PRO A 158 13.18 -4.45 4.08
CA PRO A 158 13.93 -3.35 4.67
C PRO A 158 13.18 -2.00 4.58
N ASP A 159 12.37 -1.81 3.54
CA ASP A 159 11.48 -0.65 3.37
C ASP A 159 10.04 -1.14 3.18
N TYR A 160 9.42 -1.46 4.30
CA TYR A 160 8.05 -1.97 4.31
C TYR A 160 7.04 -0.95 3.76
N ALA A 161 7.26 0.35 3.98
CA ALA A 161 6.38 1.39 3.45
C ALA A 161 6.42 1.45 1.91
N ALA A 162 7.59 1.23 1.30
CA ALA A 162 7.70 1.13 -0.16
C ALA A 162 6.96 -0.09 -0.74
N GLU A 163 6.93 -1.21 -0.01
CA GLU A 163 6.11 -2.38 -0.41
C GLU A 163 4.62 -2.01 -0.46
N LEU A 164 4.13 -1.28 0.55
CA LEU A 164 2.74 -0.83 0.57
C LEU A 164 2.43 0.14 -0.56
N ARG A 165 3.35 1.07 -0.90
CA ARG A 165 3.19 1.94 -2.09
C ARG A 165 3.11 1.14 -3.39
N THR A 166 3.92 0.09 -3.50
CA THR A 166 3.92 -0.81 -4.66
C THR A 166 2.64 -1.64 -4.74
N ALA A 167 2.07 -2.04 -3.60
CA ALA A 167 0.78 -2.70 -3.57
C ALA A 167 -0.37 -1.72 -3.90
N ALA A 168 -0.32 -0.49 -3.37
CA ALA A 168 -1.29 0.56 -3.65
C ALA A 168 -1.31 0.93 -5.14
N SER A 169 -0.16 0.93 -5.83
CA SER A 169 -0.12 1.24 -7.27
C SER A 169 -0.85 0.19 -8.13
N LYS A 170 -1.00 -1.03 -7.62
CA LYS A 170 -1.75 -2.12 -8.26
C LYS A 170 -3.26 -2.04 -8.03
N TRP A 171 -3.72 -1.13 -7.17
CA TRP A 171 -5.14 -0.87 -6.91
C TRP A 171 -5.67 0.21 -7.84
N ASN A 172 -6.85 -0.01 -8.43
CA ASN A 172 -7.47 0.92 -9.38
C ASN A 172 -8.22 2.10 -8.71
N GLY A 173 -8.42 2.04 -7.40
CA GLY A 173 -9.18 3.04 -6.62
C GLY A 173 -10.67 2.73 -6.47
N GLU A 174 -11.17 1.67 -7.11
CA GLU A 174 -12.51 1.11 -6.92
C GLU A 174 -12.44 -0.09 -5.96
N GLY A 175 -13.55 -0.52 -5.36
CA GLY A 175 -13.51 -1.64 -4.41
C GLY A 175 -12.72 -1.28 -3.15
N SER A 176 -11.67 -2.04 -2.83
CA SER A 176 -10.93 -1.86 -1.57
C SER A 176 -9.45 -2.21 -1.67
N PHE A 177 -8.59 -1.29 -1.21
CA PHE A 177 -7.22 -1.59 -0.81
C PHE A 177 -7.14 -1.73 0.71
N LEU A 178 -6.88 -2.94 1.20
CA LEU A 178 -6.89 -3.29 2.62
C LEU A 178 -5.49 -3.66 3.10
N PHE A 179 -5.06 -3.10 4.22
CA PHE A 179 -3.81 -3.46 4.90
C PHE A 179 -4.07 -4.07 6.26
N THR A 180 -3.54 -5.27 6.50
CA THR A 180 -3.62 -5.91 7.82
C THR A 180 -2.46 -5.44 8.69
N SER A 181 -2.75 -4.48 9.57
CA SER A 181 -1.84 -4.00 10.61
C SER A 181 -2.02 -4.82 11.90
N SER A 182 -1.50 -4.30 13.01
CA SER A 182 -1.58 -4.88 14.35
C SER A 182 -2.16 -3.86 15.32
N SER A 183 -2.66 -4.31 16.47
CA SER A 183 -2.98 -3.45 17.62
C SER A 183 -1.74 -2.87 18.32
N ALA A 184 -0.53 -3.34 17.98
CA ALA A 184 0.74 -2.86 18.57
C ALA A 184 0.98 -1.34 18.54
N PRO A 185 0.46 -0.56 17.58
CA PRO A 185 0.60 0.90 17.59
C PRO A 185 -0.24 1.63 18.64
N PHE A 186 -1.20 0.99 19.33
CA PHE A 186 -1.95 1.66 20.40
C PHE A 186 -1.10 1.85 21.66
N ASP A 187 -1.10 3.06 22.22
CA ASP A 187 -0.37 3.43 23.45
C ASP A 187 -1.29 3.30 24.68
N CYS A 188 -1.97 2.15 24.81
CA CYS A 188 -2.93 1.87 25.88
C CYS A 188 -2.44 0.71 26.75
N PHE A 189 -2.11 0.98 28.02
CA PHE A 189 -1.60 -0.02 28.98
C PHE A 189 -2.37 -0.06 30.30
N ASP A 190 -3.44 0.73 30.40
CA ASP A 190 -4.25 0.88 31.62
C ASP A 190 -5.38 -0.16 31.73
N ASN A 191 -5.47 -1.10 30.77
CA ASN A 191 -6.58 -2.04 30.61
C ASN A 191 -7.95 -1.35 30.39
N GLY A 192 -7.93 -0.08 29.98
CA GLY A 192 -9.12 0.64 29.56
C GLY A 192 -9.63 0.17 28.20
N GLU A 193 -10.74 0.77 27.78
CA GLU A 193 -11.25 0.57 26.42
C GLU A 193 -10.29 1.19 25.41
N CYS A 194 -10.01 0.44 24.33
CA CYS A 194 -9.18 0.88 23.23
C CYS A 194 -9.99 0.77 21.94
N ASN A 195 -10.05 1.85 21.18
CA ASN A 195 -10.74 1.98 19.90
C ASN A 195 -9.84 2.68 18.87
N GLU A 196 -10.34 2.90 17.67
CA GLU A 196 -9.60 3.46 16.54
C GLU A 196 -9.09 4.89 16.81
N ASP A 197 -9.78 5.65 17.66
CA ASP A 197 -9.41 7.01 18.08
C ASP A 197 -8.45 7.05 19.28
N SER A 198 -8.10 5.88 19.82
CA SER A 198 -7.20 5.78 20.97
C SER A 198 -5.78 6.23 20.63
N PRO A 199 -5.05 6.80 21.61
CA PRO A 199 -3.70 7.30 21.39
C PRO A 199 -2.77 6.25 20.79
N GLN A 200 -1.92 6.69 19.86
CA GLN A 200 -0.91 5.86 19.24
C GLN A 200 0.47 6.11 19.86
N VAL A 201 1.31 5.08 19.82
CA VAL A 201 2.72 5.14 20.20
C VAL A 201 3.40 6.25 19.37
N PRO A 202 4.02 7.26 20.00
CA PRO A 202 4.70 8.31 19.24
C PRO A 202 5.82 7.75 18.36
N LEU A 203 5.94 8.28 17.13
CA LEU A 203 7.04 7.94 16.23
C LEU A 203 8.39 8.15 16.92
N GLY A 204 9.29 7.18 16.79
CA GLY A 204 10.61 7.17 17.42
C GLY A 204 10.67 6.45 18.76
N LYS A 205 9.52 6.10 19.38
CA LYS A 205 9.49 5.35 20.65
C LYS A 205 9.84 3.87 20.47
N SER A 206 9.50 3.27 19.33
CA SER A 206 9.82 1.88 19.05
C SER A 206 9.99 1.64 17.54
N PRO A 207 11.13 1.08 17.08
CA PRO A 207 11.34 0.78 15.67
C PRO A 207 10.25 -0.13 15.08
N ARG A 208 9.73 -1.06 15.89
CA ARG A 208 8.68 -1.99 15.48
C ARG A 208 7.36 -1.28 15.18
N THR A 209 6.93 -0.36 16.05
CA THR A 209 5.68 0.39 15.85
C THR A 209 5.85 1.45 14.77
N ASP A 210 7.03 2.06 14.66
CA ASP A 210 7.32 3.05 13.63
C ASP A 210 7.17 2.49 12.21
N VAL A 211 7.60 1.24 12.00
CA VAL A 211 7.42 0.55 10.70
C VAL A 211 5.94 0.41 10.35
N LEU A 212 5.11 0.03 11.33
CA LEU A 212 3.67 -0.12 11.12
C LEU A 212 2.99 1.23 10.90
N LEU A 213 3.26 2.23 11.75
CA LEU A 213 2.67 3.58 11.61
C LEU A 213 2.98 4.22 10.26
N LYS A 214 4.21 4.07 9.76
CA LYS A 214 4.58 4.54 8.42
C LYS A 214 3.86 3.78 7.31
N ALA A 215 3.65 2.47 7.46
CA ALA A 215 2.90 1.67 6.50
C ALA A 215 1.41 2.02 6.51
N GLU A 216 0.81 2.21 7.70
CA GLU A 216 -0.57 2.67 7.86
C GLU A 216 -0.78 4.03 7.18
N GLN A 217 0.14 4.97 7.38
CA GLN A 217 0.08 6.28 6.75
C GLN A 217 0.05 6.17 5.22
N VAL A 218 0.91 5.33 4.61
CA VAL A 218 0.90 5.10 3.16
C VAL A 218 -0.46 4.61 2.67
N VAL A 219 -1.08 3.69 3.40
CA VAL A 219 -2.38 3.11 3.03
C VAL A 219 -3.48 4.16 3.10
N LEU A 220 -3.53 4.94 4.19
CA LEU A 220 -4.50 6.01 4.38
C LEU A 220 -4.34 7.12 3.34
N GLU A 221 -3.11 7.53 3.02
CA GLU A 221 -2.81 8.52 1.97
C GLU A 221 -3.22 8.01 0.58
N SER A 222 -3.21 6.69 0.37
CA SER A 222 -3.68 6.07 -0.88
C SER A 222 -5.20 5.93 -0.95
N GLY A 223 -5.94 6.24 0.12
CA GLY A 223 -7.40 6.04 0.22
C GLY A 223 -7.81 4.60 0.58
N GLY A 224 -6.87 3.77 1.03
CA GLY A 224 -7.14 2.41 1.49
C GLY A 224 -7.62 2.35 2.94
N THR A 225 -7.87 1.13 3.41
CA THR A 225 -8.32 0.83 4.77
C THR A 225 -7.23 0.10 5.55
N VAL A 226 -7.05 0.51 6.81
CA VAL A 226 -6.15 -0.15 7.76
C VAL A 226 -6.99 -1.00 8.71
N LEU A 227 -6.69 -2.29 8.78
CA LEU A 227 -7.30 -3.22 9.73
C LEU A 227 -6.27 -3.59 10.80
N ARG A 228 -6.40 -3.04 12.01
CA ARG A 228 -5.50 -3.36 13.13
C ARG A 228 -5.96 -4.64 13.81
N LEU A 229 -5.26 -5.74 13.53
CA LEU A 229 -5.59 -7.04 14.08
C LEU A 229 -5.01 -7.21 15.49
N ALA A 230 -5.81 -7.80 16.37
CA ALA A 230 -5.31 -8.39 17.61
C ALA A 230 -4.54 -9.70 17.32
N GLY A 231 -4.10 -10.40 18.36
CA GLY A 231 -3.43 -11.70 18.21
C GLY A 231 -4.28 -12.66 17.38
N LEU A 232 -3.73 -13.15 16.28
CA LEU A 232 -4.38 -14.12 15.41
C LEU A 232 -4.13 -15.53 15.95
N TYR A 233 -5.20 -16.30 16.08
CA TYR A 233 -5.17 -17.69 16.50
C TYR A 233 -5.93 -18.54 15.49
N ILE A 234 -5.38 -19.72 15.18
CA ILE A 234 -6.06 -20.72 14.36
C ILE A 234 -6.36 -21.94 15.21
N SER A 235 -7.58 -22.46 15.11
CA SER A 235 -7.92 -23.76 15.67
C SER A 235 -7.67 -24.82 14.60
N PHE A 236 -6.69 -25.70 14.83
CA PHE A 236 -6.57 -26.90 14.03
C PHE A 236 -7.65 -27.89 14.49
N LEU A 237 -8.74 -27.99 13.73
CA LEU A 237 -9.65 -29.11 13.86
C LEU A 237 -8.98 -30.31 13.18
N SER A 238 -8.36 -31.16 13.98
CA SER A 238 -7.92 -32.48 13.53
C SER A 238 -9.14 -33.21 13.00
N SER A 239 -9.25 -33.33 11.67
CA SER A 239 -10.22 -34.23 11.07
C SER A 239 -9.72 -35.64 11.36
N THR A 240 -10.17 -36.24 12.47
CA THR A 240 -10.00 -37.66 12.72
C THR A 240 -10.81 -38.40 11.68
N SER A 241 -10.11 -38.95 10.68
CA SER A 241 -10.66 -39.85 9.68
C SER A 241 -10.91 -41.24 10.25
#